data_AF-A0A6N2CXE7-F1
#
_entry.id   AF-A0A6N2CXE7-F1
#
_cell.length_a   1.000
_cell.length_b   1.000
_cell.length_c   1.000
_cell.angle_alpha   90.00
_cell.angle_beta   90.00
_cell.angle_gamma   90.00
#
_symmetry.space_group_name_H-M   'P 1'
#
loop_
_entity.id
_entity.type
_entity.pdbx_description
1 polymer ?
#
loop_
_entity_poly.entity_id
_entity_poly.type
_entity_poly.pdbx_seq_one_letter_code
_entity_poly.pdbx_strand_id
1 'polypeptide(L)'
;MMMTMKPKATYGVIDLFAGPGGLAEGFARYRDSSGHYPFRIRLSVEKDKSAHATLQLRAFTRQFPYESPLPPEYLDLLAGQTRIDALSARYPAQW
;
A
#
# COMPACT_ATOMS: atom_id res chain seq x y z
N MET A 1 -22.59 -13.27 -14.41
CA MET A 1 -21.29 -13.00 -13.76
C MET A 1 -21.25 -11.51 -13.43
N MET A 2 -21.56 -11.14 -12.18
CA MET A 2 -21.63 -9.73 -11.77
C MET A 2 -20.21 -9.20 -11.58
N MET A 3 -19.81 -8.23 -12.40
CA MET A 3 -18.64 -7.40 -12.11
C MET A 3 -19.00 -6.46 -10.96
N THR A 4 -18.58 -6.79 -9.74
CA THR A 4 -18.67 -5.86 -8.61
C THR A 4 -17.70 -4.72 -8.86
N MET A 5 -18.22 -3.56 -9.27
CA MET A 5 -17.46 -2.32 -9.31
C MET A 5 -16.95 -2.02 -7.89
N LYS A 6 -15.63 -1.97 -7.71
CA LYS A 6 -15.05 -1.49 -6.44
C LYS A 6 -15.56 -0.06 -6.22
N PRO A 7 -16.18 0.25 -5.07
CA PRO A 7 -16.68 1.59 -4.80
C PRO A 7 -15.51 2.57 -4.86
N LYS A 8 -15.70 3.67 -5.60
CA LYS A 8 -14.69 4.71 -5.78
C LYS A 8 -14.45 5.37 -4.43
N ALA A 9 -13.20 5.38 -3.98
CA ALA A 9 -12.83 6.08 -2.74
C ALA A 9 -13.29 7.55 -2.79
N THR A 10 -13.93 7.98 -1.71
CA THR A 10 -14.53 9.32 -1.57
C THR A 10 -13.48 10.41 -1.48
N TYR A 11 -12.35 10.14 -0.80
CA TYR A 11 -11.31 11.11 -0.49
C TYR A 11 -9.94 10.64 -0.99
N GLY A 12 -9.20 11.54 -1.62
CA GLY A 12 -7.79 11.36 -1.94
C GLY A 12 -6.91 11.94 -0.83
N VAL A 13 -5.93 11.17 -0.36
CA VAL A 13 -4.96 11.62 0.65
C VAL A 13 -3.61 11.90 -0.01
N ILE A 14 -3.07 13.09 0.23
CA ILE A 14 -1.70 13.49 -0.11
C ILE A 14 -0.97 13.69 1.22
N ASP A 15 0.06 12.88 1.45
CA ASP A 15 0.81 12.84 2.71
C ASP A 15 2.19 13.48 2.53
N LEU A 16 2.44 14.56 3.26
CA LEU A 16 3.67 15.35 3.18
C LEU A 16 4.46 15.18 4.48
N PHE A 17 5.78 14.98 4.36
CA PHE A 17 6.62 14.60 5.51
C PHE A 17 6.12 13.30 6.15
N ALA A 18 5.83 12.33 5.29
CA ALA A 18 5.07 11.13 5.62
C ALA A 18 5.78 10.26 6.68
N GLY A 19 7.09 10.42 6.87
CA GLY A 19 7.90 9.51 7.66
C GLY A 19 7.68 8.07 7.15
N PRO A 20 7.54 7.07 8.02
CA PRO A 20 7.22 5.70 7.59
C PRO A 20 5.74 5.50 7.17
N GLY A 21 4.89 6.54 7.20
CA GLY A 21 3.53 6.54 6.64
C GLY A 21 2.40 6.13 7.59
N GLY A 22 2.65 6.05 8.90
CA GLY A 22 1.67 5.50 9.86
C GLY A 22 0.31 6.22 9.89
N LEU A 23 0.30 7.55 9.76
CA LEU A 23 -0.94 8.33 9.75
C LEU A 23 -1.79 8.01 8.52
N ALA A 24 -1.20 8.09 7.33
CA ALA A 24 -1.90 7.81 6.07
C ALA A 24 -2.39 6.35 6.01
N GLU A 25 -1.62 5.40 6.54
CA GLU A 25 -2.06 4.01 6.70
C GLU A 25 -3.31 3.88 7.58
N GLY A 26 -3.36 4.64 8.69
CA GLY A 26 -4.55 4.70 9.54
C GLY A 26 -5.79 5.15 8.77
N PHE A 27 -5.67 6.21 7.96
CA PHE A 27 -6.75 6.64 7.06
C PHE A 27 -7.12 5.57 6.04
N ALA A 28 -6.14 4.94 5.39
CA ALA A 28 -6.38 3.91 4.36
C ALA A 28 -7.00 2.62 4.92
N ARG A 29 -6.87 2.37 6.22
CA ARG A 29 -7.48 1.24 6.94
C ARG A 29 -8.83 1.56 7.56
N TYR A 30 -9.19 2.84 7.69
CA TYR A 30 -10.48 3.25 8.21
C TYR A 30 -11.61 2.71 7.32
N ARG A 31 -12.58 2.07 7.96
CA ARG A 31 -13.86 1.70 7.35
C ARG A 31 -14.97 2.54 7.96
N ASP A 32 -15.85 3.07 7.13
CA ASP A 32 -17.08 3.70 7.62
C ASP A 32 -18.09 2.64 8.10
N SER A 33 -19.24 3.11 8.60
CA SER A 33 -20.31 2.23 9.10
C SER A 33 -20.91 1.30 8.03
N SER A 34 -20.69 1.58 6.74
CA SER A 34 -21.12 0.72 5.63
C SER A 34 -20.04 -0.31 5.22
N GLY A 35 -18.88 -0.28 5.87
CA GLY A 35 -17.74 -1.13 5.53
C GLY A 35 -16.91 -0.64 4.34
N HIS A 36 -17.19 0.56 3.83
CA HIS A 36 -16.44 1.16 2.73
C HIS A 36 -15.14 1.80 3.24
N TYR A 37 -14.11 1.82 2.38
CA TYR A 37 -12.82 2.49 2.62
C TYR A 37 -12.80 3.87 1.93
N PRO A 38 -13.25 4.95 2.60
CA PRO A 38 -13.43 6.24 1.95
C PRO A 38 -12.12 6.96 1.62
N PHE A 39 -11.00 6.60 2.24
CA PHE A 39 -9.71 7.27 2.05
C PHE A 39 -8.77 6.45 1.18
N ARG A 40 -8.25 7.06 0.10
CA ARG A 40 -7.22 6.46 -0.74
C ARG A 40 -5.99 7.37 -0.80
N ILE A 41 -4.86 6.86 -0.32
CA ILE A 41 -3.54 7.51 -0.47
C ILE A 41 -3.21 7.58 -1.95
N ARG A 42 -2.91 8.80 -2.43
CA ARG A 42 -2.53 9.07 -3.83
C ARG A 42 -1.05 9.37 -3.97
N LEU A 43 -0.47 10.02 -2.97
CA LEU A 43 0.94 10.39 -2.96
C LEU A 43 1.41 10.50 -1.51
N SER A 44 2.63 10.03 -1.24
CA SER A 44 3.36 10.29 -0.01
C SER A 44 4.73 10.84 -0.38
N VAL A 45 5.18 11.90 0.30
CA VAL A 45 6.47 12.54 0.06
C VAL A 45 7.29 12.48 1.35
N GLU A 46 8.50 11.91 1.25
CA GLU A 46 9.44 11.77 2.36
C GLU A 46 10.88 11.92 1.88
N LYS A 47 11.72 12.57 2.70
CA LYS A 47 13.13 12.83 2.41
C LYS A 47 14.05 11.76 3.01
N ASP A 48 13.74 11.25 4.19
CA ASP A 48 14.54 10.22 4.83
C ASP A 48 14.47 8.91 4.05
N LYS A 49 15.64 8.34 3.73
CA LYS A 49 15.73 7.16 2.86
C LYS A 49 15.15 5.91 3.50
N SER A 50 15.29 5.76 4.83
CA SER A 50 14.79 4.59 5.55
C SER A 50 13.27 4.61 5.64
N ALA A 51 12.70 5.77 5.98
CA ALA A 51 11.28 6.03 5.99
C ALA A 51 10.66 5.88 4.58
N HIS A 52 11.31 6.43 3.55
CA HIS A 52 10.88 6.29 2.16
C HIS A 52 10.86 4.81 1.71
N ALA A 53 11.87 4.02 2.06
CA ALA A 53 11.88 2.58 1.74
C ALA A 53 10.69 1.86 2.40
N THR A 54 10.33 2.25 3.62
CA THR A 54 9.13 1.74 4.30
C THR A 54 7.85 2.14 3.56
N LEU A 55 7.73 3.40 3.13
CA LEU A 55 6.60 3.88 2.35
C LEU A 55 6.43 3.11 1.04
N GLN A 56 7.53 2.81 0.35
CA GLN A 56 7.51 2.06 -0.91
C GLN A 56 6.97 0.64 -0.71
N LEU A 57 7.47 -0.10 0.29
CA LEU A 57 6.96 -1.44 0.61
C LEU A 57 5.50 -1.41 1.07
N ARG A 58 5.10 -0.38 1.83
CA ARG A 58 3.70 -0.18 2.20
C ARG A 58 2.82 0.13 0.98
N ALA A 59 3.30 0.95 0.04
CA ALA A 59 2.59 1.23 -1.21
C ALA A 59 2.33 -0.02 -2.04
N PHE A 60 3.32 -0.92 -2.11
CA PHE A 60 3.19 -2.24 -2.71
C PHE A 60 2.13 -3.10 -2.01
N THR A 61 2.22 -3.26 -0.68
CA THR A 61 1.27 -4.12 0.07
C THR A 61 -0.18 -3.63 0.00
N ARG A 62 -0.40 -2.31 -0.10
CA ARG A 62 -1.75 -1.73 -0.28
C ARG A 62 -2.41 -2.05 -1.63
N GLN A 63 -1.66 -2.54 -2.62
CA GLN A 63 -2.27 -2.96 -3.89
C GLN A 63 -3.04 -4.28 -3.78
N PHE A 64 -2.82 -5.01 -2.68
CA PHE A 64 -3.49 -6.26 -2.38
C PHE A 64 -4.68 -6.01 -1.43
N PRO A 65 -5.77 -6.81 -1.52
CA PRO A 65 -6.85 -6.74 -0.56
C PRO A 65 -6.34 -7.00 0.85
N TYR A 66 -6.79 -6.21 1.83
CA TYR A 66 -6.32 -6.27 3.21
C TYR A 66 -6.62 -7.59 3.92
N GLU A 67 -7.62 -8.32 3.44
CA GLU A 67 -8.09 -9.60 3.97
C GLU A 67 -7.42 -10.79 3.26
N SER A 68 -6.61 -10.53 2.23
CA SER A 68 -5.86 -11.55 1.50
C SER A 68 -4.42 -11.64 2.01
N PRO A 69 -3.82 -12.85 1.98
CA PRO A 69 -2.39 -12.97 2.22
C PRO A 69 -1.62 -12.17 1.17
N LEU A 70 -0.51 -11.56 1.59
CA LEU A 70 0.46 -10.96 0.68
C LEU A 70 1.20 -12.05 -0.12
N PRO A 71 1.78 -11.70 -1.28
CA PRO A 71 2.56 -12.65 -2.04
C PRO A 71 3.74 -13.22 -1.22
N PRO A 72 4.07 -14.52 -1.33
CA PRO A 72 5.21 -15.12 -0.65
C PRO A 72 6.52 -14.38 -0.90
N GLU A 73 6.73 -13.86 -2.11
CA GLU A 73 7.92 -13.11 -2.52
C GLU A 73 8.13 -11.83 -1.67
N TYR A 74 7.07 -11.27 -1.08
CA TYR A 74 7.19 -10.19 -0.11
C TYR A 74 7.84 -10.67 1.19
N LEU A 75 7.46 -11.85 1.68
CA LEU A 75 8.08 -12.46 2.86
C LEU A 75 9.52 -12.88 2.57
N ASP A 76 9.79 -13.42 1.38
CA ASP A 76 11.15 -13.75 0.94
C ASP A 76 12.04 -12.49 0.90
N LEU A 77 11.48 -11.33 0.51
CA LEU A 77 12.21 -10.06 0.55
C LEU A 77 12.56 -9.67 1.99
N LEU A 78 11.62 -9.79 2.92
CA LEU A 78 11.85 -9.49 4.33
C LEU A 78 12.84 -10.46 4.99
N ALA A 79 12.85 -11.72 4.53
CA ALA A 79 13.80 -12.74 4.96
C ALA A 79 15.20 -12.59 4.31
N GLY A 80 15.38 -11.63 3.40
CA GLY A 80 16.63 -11.43 2.66
C GLY A 80 16.92 -12.51 1.61
N GLN A 81 15.92 -13.30 1.25
CA GLN A 81 16.03 -14.41 0.28
C GLN A 81 15.85 -13.94 -1.17
N THR A 82 15.26 -12.77 -1.38
CA THR A 82 15.18 -12.09 -2.68
C THR A 82 15.51 -10.61 -2.54
N ARG A 83 15.59 -9.91 -3.67
CA ARG A 83 15.91 -8.48 -3.74
C ARG A 83 14.71 -7.67 -4.20
N ILE A 84 14.71 -6.38 -3.85
CA ILE A 84 13.61 -5.46 -4.15
C ILE A 84 13.40 -5.26 -5.66
N ASP A 85 14.47 -5.31 -6.46
CA ASP A 85 14.42 -5.24 -7.91
C ASP A 85 13.70 -6.48 -8.51
N ALA A 86 13.99 -7.67 -7.98
CA ALA A 86 13.29 -8.89 -8.37
C ALA A 86 11.80 -8.84 -8.00
N LEU A 87 11.45 -8.33 -6.79
CA LEU A 87 10.06 -8.14 -6.39
C LEU A 87 9.33 -7.16 -7.33
N SER A 88 9.96 -6.02 -7.62
CA SER A 88 9.38 -4.98 -8.50
C SER A 88 9.15 -5.48 -9.93
N ALA A 89 10.10 -6.24 -10.48
CA ALA A 89 9.99 -6.85 -11.81
C ALA A 89 8.90 -7.93 -11.87
N ARG A 90 8.67 -8.63 -10.76
CA ARG A 90 7.62 -9.66 -10.64
C ARG A 90 6.22 -9.06 -10.55
N TYR A 91 6.07 -7.90 -9.91
CA TYR A 91 4.80 -7.22 -9.69
C TYR A 91 4.76 -5.78 -10.25
N PRO A 92 5.01 -5.60 -11.56
CA PRO A 92 5.19 -4.27 -12.13
C PRO A 92 3.92 -3.40 -12.09
N ALA A 93 2.73 -4.02 -11.97
CA ALA A 93 1.47 -3.30 -11.85
C ALA A 93 1.16 -2.85 -10.42
N GLN A 94 1.81 -3.44 -9.42
CA GLN A 94 1.61 -3.16 -8.00
C GLN A 94 2.78 -2.37 -7.38
N TRP A 95 3.85 -2.17 -8.13
CA TRP A 95 5.02 -1.40 -7.75
C TRP A 95 4.81 0.09 -7.98
#